data_AF-A0A0F2PCD6-F1
#
_entry.id   AF-A0A0F2PCD6-F1
#
_cell.length_a   1.000
_cell.length_b   1.000
_cell.length_c   1.000
_cell.angle_alpha   90.00
_cell.angle_beta   90.00
_cell.angle_gamma   90.00
#
_symmetry.space_group_name_H-M   'P 1'
#
loop_
_entity.id
_entity.type
_entity.pdbx_description
1 polymer ?
#
loop_
_entity_poly.entity_id
_entity_poly.type
_entity_poly.pdbx_seq_one_letter_code
_entity_poly.pdbx_strand_id
1 'polypeptide(L)'
;MNFKKNIEDICTRLDGVDLFGVAPIERFLDLPENKRPTNLLPDAKSVIVLASQVFKILTDKLSVSNKVGEISYRDIYNAHNETVINDLRQTGYRVARYLTNKGFTSINLGQDLTDYRTISSIFSFKYAAVAAGLGVIGKNGLLITPIYGPRIKLTAVITEAPIEPDAVNAEDPCQDCNICIKVCPSGALKEPEQDQRVNHNRFVCNSYYTASGGCGLCMSRCPR
;
A
#
# COMPACT_ATOMS: atom_id res chain seq x y z
N MET A 1 -11.99 -4.26 26.48
CA MET A 1 -11.98 -2.97 25.74
C MET A 1 -12.19 -3.26 24.28
N ASN A 2 -13.11 -2.55 23.60
CA ASN A 2 -13.27 -2.71 22.15
C ASN A 2 -12.28 -1.79 21.43
N PHE A 3 -11.02 -2.24 21.29
CA PHE A 3 -9.98 -1.45 20.60
C PHE A 3 -10.38 -1.14 19.16
N LYS A 4 -10.94 -2.13 18.45
CA LYS A 4 -11.31 -2.02 17.04
C LYS A 4 -12.29 -0.89 16.78
N LYS A 5 -13.37 -0.79 17.58
CA LYS A 5 -14.34 0.31 17.48
C LYS A 5 -13.71 1.68 17.73
N ASN A 6 -12.85 1.82 18.73
CA ASN A 6 -12.19 3.11 18.99
C ASN A 6 -11.23 3.50 17.86
N ILE A 7 -10.56 2.53 17.24
CA ILE A 7 -9.69 2.76 16.09
C ILE A 7 -10.52 3.18 14.88
N GLU A 8 -11.66 2.53 14.64
CA GLU A 8 -12.62 2.89 13.60
C GLU A 8 -13.15 4.32 13.80
N ASP A 9 -13.51 4.70 15.03
CA ASP A 9 -13.91 6.08 15.38
C ASP A 9 -12.79 7.09 15.09
N ILE A 10 -11.51 6.73 15.32
CA ILE A 10 -10.37 7.60 15.00
C ILE A 10 -10.21 7.75 13.48
N CYS A 11 -10.39 6.67 12.72
CA CYS A 11 -10.25 6.65 11.27
C CYS A 11 -11.35 7.47 10.58
N THR A 12 -12.59 7.35 11.06
CA THR A 12 -13.76 8.04 10.50
C THR A 12 -13.79 9.52 10.84
N ARG A 13 -13.31 9.94 12.02
CA ARG A 13 -13.41 11.34 12.47
C ARG A 13 -12.72 12.38 11.58
N LEU A 14 -11.71 11.99 10.81
CA LEU A 14 -10.96 12.90 9.93
C LEU A 14 -11.32 12.76 8.45
N ASP A 15 -12.22 11.85 8.09
CA ASP A 15 -12.60 11.53 6.70
C ASP A 15 -11.42 11.25 5.75
N GLY A 16 -10.26 10.84 6.29
CA GLY A 16 -9.01 10.62 5.54
C GLY A 16 -8.62 9.15 5.39
N VAL A 17 -9.45 8.22 5.84
CA VAL A 17 -9.23 6.77 5.74
C VAL A 17 -10.48 6.14 5.12
N ASP A 18 -10.30 5.52 3.96
CA ASP A 18 -11.37 4.86 3.22
C ASP A 18 -11.49 3.38 3.59
N LEU A 19 -10.38 2.73 3.95
CA LEU A 19 -10.34 1.33 4.38
C LEU A 19 -9.41 1.17 5.59
N PHE A 20 -9.78 0.31 6.52
CA PHE A 20 -8.89 -0.13 7.58
C PHE A 20 -9.01 -1.64 7.77
N GLY A 21 -7.93 -2.28 8.23
CA GLY A 21 -7.92 -3.71 8.51
C GLY A 21 -6.85 -4.08 9.52
N VAL A 22 -7.05 -5.21 10.19
CA VAL A 22 -6.17 -5.73 11.23
C VAL A 22 -5.67 -7.12 10.85
N ALA A 23 -4.35 -7.29 10.88
CA ALA A 23 -3.68 -8.57 10.73
C ALA A 23 -3.06 -9.01 12.06
N PRO A 24 -3.19 -10.28 12.46
CA PRO A 24 -2.47 -10.83 13.59
C PRO A 24 -1.04 -11.19 13.18
N ILE A 25 -0.10 -11.20 14.11
CA ILE A 25 1.34 -11.33 13.80
C ILE A 25 1.70 -12.66 13.11
N GLU A 26 0.90 -13.70 13.36
CA GLU A 26 1.07 -15.04 12.81
C GLU A 26 0.96 -15.06 11.29
N ARG A 27 0.26 -14.10 10.67
CA ARG A 27 0.14 -13.98 9.20
C ARG A 27 1.43 -13.49 8.52
N PHE A 28 2.45 -13.12 9.29
CA PHE A 28 3.73 -12.63 8.77
C PHE A 28 4.86 -13.65 8.91
N LEU A 29 4.60 -14.86 9.43
CA LEU A 29 5.63 -15.87 9.69
C LEU A 29 6.30 -16.39 8.42
N ASP A 30 5.58 -16.43 7.30
CA ASP A 30 6.12 -16.87 6.01
C ASP A 30 7.02 -15.82 5.34
N LEU A 31 7.07 -14.59 5.87
CA LEU A 31 8.00 -13.58 5.38
C LEU A 31 9.43 -13.88 5.88
N PRO A 32 10.46 -13.50 5.10
CA PRO A 32 11.84 -13.49 5.58
C PRO A 32 11.94 -12.73 6.90
N GLU A 33 12.77 -13.22 7.82
CA GLU A 33 12.86 -12.71 9.20
C GLU A 33 13.09 -11.18 9.25
N ASN A 34 14.01 -10.69 8.41
CA ASN A 34 14.31 -9.25 8.28
C ASN A 34 13.20 -8.39 7.65
N LYS A 35 12.06 -8.99 7.27
CA LYS A 35 10.86 -8.33 6.74
C LYS A 35 9.63 -8.51 7.64
N ARG A 36 9.75 -9.23 8.74
CA ARG A 36 8.64 -9.44 9.68
C ARG A 36 8.40 -8.19 10.52
N PRO A 37 7.14 -7.87 10.90
CA PRO A 37 6.85 -6.75 11.80
C PRO A 37 7.56 -6.89 13.16
N THR A 38 7.80 -8.12 13.61
CA THR A 38 8.55 -8.42 14.85
C THR A 38 9.99 -7.94 14.83
N ASN A 39 10.60 -7.72 13.66
CA ASN A 39 11.93 -7.12 13.56
C ASN A 39 11.92 -5.63 13.93
N LEU A 40 10.76 -4.96 13.87
CA LEU A 40 10.58 -3.56 14.27
C LEU A 40 10.04 -3.44 15.69
N LEU A 41 9.16 -4.36 16.09
CA LEU A 41 8.59 -4.45 17.44
C LEU A 41 8.51 -5.93 17.87
N PRO A 42 9.48 -6.44 18.65
CA PRO A 42 9.58 -7.87 18.97
C PRO A 42 8.31 -8.50 19.55
N ASP A 43 7.64 -7.79 20.45
CA ASP A 43 6.44 -8.28 21.16
C ASP A 43 5.12 -7.93 20.44
N ALA A 44 5.19 -7.54 19.16
CA ALA A 44 4.02 -7.19 18.37
C ALA A 44 3.01 -8.34 18.30
N LYS A 45 1.73 -8.02 18.51
CA LYS A 45 0.61 -8.96 18.39
C LYS A 45 -0.25 -8.68 17.17
N SER A 46 -0.34 -7.40 16.76
CA SER A 46 -1.21 -6.97 15.68
C SER A 46 -0.54 -5.93 14.78
N VAL A 47 -0.94 -5.93 13.51
CA VAL A 47 -0.62 -4.89 12.53
C VAL A 47 -1.92 -4.30 12.01
N ILE A 48 -2.13 -3.02 12.24
CA ILE A 48 -3.26 -2.25 11.71
C ILE A 48 -2.79 -1.61 10.41
N VAL A 49 -3.59 -1.74 9.35
CA VAL A 49 -3.32 -1.12 8.05
C VAL A 49 -4.44 -0.16 7.74
N LEU A 50 -4.10 1.07 7.37
CA LEU A 50 -5.04 2.08 6.92
C LEU A 50 -4.77 2.36 5.44
N ALA A 51 -5.84 2.55 4.67
CA ALA A 51 -5.75 2.92 3.27
C ALA A 51 -6.67 4.09 2.96
N SER A 52 -6.25 4.92 2.01
CA SER A 52 -7.07 5.97 1.45
C SER A 52 -6.96 5.99 -0.07
N GLN A 53 -8.07 6.31 -0.71
CA GLN A 53 -8.20 6.34 -2.15
C GLN A 53 -7.36 7.47 -2.76
N VAL A 54 -6.88 7.21 -3.96
CA VAL A 54 -6.35 8.22 -4.86
C VAL A 54 -7.40 8.44 -5.94
N PHE A 55 -7.80 9.69 -6.17
CA PHE A 55 -8.93 9.96 -7.03
C PHE A 55 -8.73 9.42 -8.45
N LYS A 56 -9.70 8.64 -8.91
CA LYS A 56 -9.62 7.91 -10.18
C LYS A 56 -9.29 8.84 -11.36
N ILE A 57 -9.89 10.04 -11.40
CA ILE A 57 -9.65 11.06 -12.43
C ILE A 57 -8.17 11.44 -12.57
N LEU A 58 -7.44 11.50 -11.46
CA LEU A 58 -6.01 11.80 -11.47
C LEU A 58 -5.20 10.64 -12.03
N THR A 59 -5.61 9.40 -11.73
CA THR A 59 -4.94 8.19 -12.22
C THR A 59 -5.23 7.90 -13.71
N ASP A 60 -6.44 8.17 -14.18
CA ASP A 60 -6.86 7.92 -15.57
C ASP A 60 -6.11 8.81 -16.57
N LYS A 61 -5.70 10.00 -16.13
CA LYS A 61 -5.00 10.99 -16.95
C LYS A 61 -3.47 10.89 -16.87
N LEU A 62 -2.94 9.92 -16.15
CA LEU A 62 -1.49 9.70 -16.09
C LEU A 62 -0.95 9.28 -17.46
N SER A 63 0.00 10.05 -17.96
CA SER A 63 0.82 9.72 -19.13
C SER A 63 2.30 9.60 -18.74
N VAL A 64 3.12 9.20 -19.70
CA VAL A 64 4.59 9.08 -19.59
C VAL A 64 5.31 10.29 -20.19
N SER A 65 4.59 11.27 -20.72
CA SER A 65 5.17 12.45 -21.37
C SER A 65 5.16 13.65 -20.41
N ASN A 66 6.31 13.96 -19.85
CA ASN A 66 6.54 15.22 -19.16
C ASN A 66 7.47 16.09 -19.99
N LYS A 67 7.03 17.31 -20.34
CA LYS A 67 7.87 18.31 -20.99
C LYS A 67 8.48 19.20 -19.91
N VAL A 68 9.79 19.40 -19.97
CA VAL A 68 10.50 20.28 -19.05
C VAL A 68 9.93 21.70 -19.18
N GLY A 69 9.61 22.32 -18.04
CA GLY A 69 9.04 23.67 -18.00
C GLY A 69 7.52 23.74 -18.10
N GLU A 70 6.82 22.61 -18.23
CA GLU A 70 5.35 22.56 -18.26
C GLU A 70 4.79 21.84 -17.03
N ILE A 71 3.66 22.35 -16.49
CA ILE A 71 2.88 21.64 -15.47
C ILE A 71 2.04 20.57 -16.16
N SER A 72 2.12 19.35 -15.65
CA SER A 72 1.43 18.17 -16.16
C SER A 72 0.39 17.65 -15.17
N TYR A 73 -0.47 16.73 -15.63
CA TYR A 73 -1.36 15.98 -14.73
C TYR A 73 -0.59 15.17 -13.68
N ARG A 74 0.69 14.83 -13.93
CA ARG A 74 1.56 14.17 -12.95
C ARG A 74 1.77 15.04 -11.72
N ASP A 75 1.95 16.34 -11.90
CA ASP A 75 2.23 17.27 -10.80
C ASP A 75 1.01 17.39 -9.88
N ILE A 76 -0.19 17.47 -10.47
CA ILE A 76 -1.46 17.45 -9.72
C ILE A 76 -1.63 16.12 -8.98
N TYR A 77 -1.34 14.99 -9.62
CA TYR A 77 -1.38 13.67 -9.00
C TYR A 77 -0.37 13.54 -7.84
N ASN A 78 0.83 14.09 -7.98
CA ASN A 78 1.86 14.07 -6.93
C ASN A 78 1.43 14.92 -5.73
N ALA A 79 0.95 16.14 -5.96
CA ALA A 79 0.44 17.00 -4.89
C ALA A 79 -0.73 16.36 -4.14
N HIS A 80 -1.67 15.74 -4.86
CA HIS A 80 -2.76 14.99 -4.24
C HIS A 80 -2.25 13.79 -3.42
N ASN A 81 -1.28 13.03 -3.93
CA ASN A 81 -0.70 11.93 -3.17
C ASN A 81 -0.03 12.39 -1.87
N GLU A 82 0.65 13.54 -1.89
CA GLU A 82 1.26 14.11 -0.68
C GLU A 82 0.20 14.42 0.38
N THR A 83 -0.94 14.98 -0.02
CA THR A 83 -2.10 15.20 0.87
C THR A 83 -2.60 13.89 1.46
N VAL A 84 -2.91 12.90 0.61
CA VAL A 84 -3.43 11.58 1.05
C VAL A 84 -2.45 10.89 2.00
N ILE A 85 -1.15 10.91 1.69
CA ILE A 85 -0.12 10.30 2.54
C ILE A 85 -0.03 11.04 3.87
N ASN A 86 -0.14 12.37 3.88
CA ASN A 86 -0.13 13.16 5.10
C ASN A 86 -1.31 12.83 6.01
N ASP A 87 -2.52 12.72 5.47
CA ASP A 87 -3.72 12.39 6.24
C ASP A 87 -3.64 10.98 6.85
N LEU A 88 -3.17 10.01 6.06
CA LEU A 88 -2.88 8.66 6.55
C LEU A 88 -1.81 8.69 7.66
N ARG A 89 -0.72 9.43 7.49
CA ARG A 89 0.36 9.54 8.48
C ARG A 89 -0.15 10.12 9.80
N GLN A 90 -0.97 11.18 9.73
CA GLN A 90 -1.57 11.81 10.91
C GLN A 90 -2.55 10.86 11.61
N THR A 91 -3.38 10.15 10.85
CA THR A 91 -4.35 9.20 11.41
C THR A 91 -3.65 7.99 12.03
N GLY A 92 -2.66 7.41 11.36
CA GLY A 92 -1.82 6.34 11.90
C GLY A 92 -1.10 6.75 13.19
N TYR A 93 -0.58 7.98 13.25
CA TYR A 93 -0.01 8.54 14.49
C TYR A 93 -1.05 8.62 15.62
N ARG A 94 -2.27 9.08 15.33
CA ARG A 94 -3.35 9.16 16.34
C ARG A 94 -3.75 7.78 16.85
N VAL A 95 -3.82 6.77 15.98
CA VAL A 95 -4.08 5.38 16.36
C VAL A 95 -2.95 4.86 17.26
N ALA A 96 -1.69 5.03 16.86
CA ALA A 96 -0.55 4.61 17.68
C ALA A 96 -0.54 5.31 19.05
N ARG A 97 -0.76 6.63 19.08
CA ARG A 97 -0.85 7.42 20.32
C ARG A 97 -1.98 6.95 21.23
N TYR A 98 -3.15 6.63 20.66
CA TYR A 98 -4.26 6.07 21.43
C TYR A 98 -3.87 4.77 22.12
N LEU A 99 -3.24 3.84 21.39
CA LEU A 99 -2.80 2.55 21.93
C LEU A 99 -1.70 2.71 22.98
N THR A 100 -0.73 3.60 22.75
CA THR A 100 0.30 3.93 23.74
C THR A 100 -0.28 4.52 25.02
N ASN A 101 -1.29 5.39 24.92
CA ASN A 101 -2.00 5.93 26.09
C ASN A 101 -2.79 4.84 26.86
N LYS A 102 -3.05 3.69 26.24
CA LYS A 102 -3.64 2.51 26.89
C LYS A 102 -2.61 1.53 27.42
N GLY A 103 -1.32 1.85 27.31
CA GLY A 103 -0.21 1.04 27.83
C GLY A 103 0.36 0.04 26.83
N PHE A 104 0.03 0.12 25.54
CA PHE A 104 0.56 -0.78 24.51
C PHE A 104 1.63 -0.09 23.67
N THR A 105 2.83 -0.67 23.60
CA THR A 105 3.88 -0.18 22.70
C THR A 105 3.38 -0.27 21.26
N SER A 106 3.51 0.83 20.52
CA SER A 106 2.98 0.95 19.17
C SER A 106 3.90 1.81 18.30
N ILE A 107 4.14 1.39 17.06
CA ILE A 107 4.97 2.09 16.08
C ILE A 107 4.10 2.44 14.87
N ASN A 108 4.05 3.72 14.52
CA ASN A 108 3.44 4.18 13.27
C ASN A 108 4.48 4.21 12.14
N LEU A 109 4.17 3.60 11.01
CA LEU A 109 5.03 3.53 9.84
C LEU A 109 4.39 4.26 8.65
N GLY A 110 5.06 5.32 8.18
CA GLY A 110 4.71 6.00 6.92
C GLY A 110 5.44 5.42 5.70
N GLN A 111 5.01 5.80 4.51
CA GLN A 111 5.57 5.33 3.23
C GLN A 111 6.98 5.85 2.90
N ASP A 112 7.58 6.67 3.77
CA ASP A 112 8.88 7.31 3.57
C ASP A 112 10.08 6.35 3.78
N LEU A 113 9.82 5.09 4.11
CA LEU A 113 10.82 4.09 4.53
C LEU A 113 11.35 3.22 3.37
N THR A 114 11.44 3.78 2.16
CA THR A 114 11.94 3.06 0.98
C THR A 114 13.28 3.62 0.52
N ASP A 115 14.30 2.75 0.44
CA ASP A 115 15.55 3.10 -0.23
C ASP A 115 15.35 2.95 -1.74
N TYR A 116 15.23 4.07 -2.44
CA TYR A 116 15.03 4.11 -3.89
C TYR A 116 16.23 3.63 -4.71
N ARG A 117 17.42 3.53 -4.11
CA ARG A 117 18.62 3.00 -4.79
C ARG A 117 18.56 1.48 -4.89
N THR A 118 18.09 0.82 -3.83
CA THR A 118 17.98 -0.64 -3.74
C THR A 118 16.55 -1.15 -3.97
N ILE A 119 15.58 -0.23 -4.08
CA ILE A 119 14.14 -0.48 -4.20
C ILE A 119 13.67 -1.45 -3.10
N SER A 120 14.18 -1.21 -1.89
CA SER A 120 13.93 -2.04 -0.73
C SER A 120 13.40 -1.20 0.43
N SER A 121 12.52 -1.80 1.22
CA SER A 121 11.99 -1.20 2.44
C SER A 121 12.10 -2.21 3.58
N ILE A 122 12.18 -1.71 4.81
CA ILE A 122 12.16 -2.52 6.04
C ILE A 122 10.79 -3.14 6.33
N PHE A 123 9.73 -2.64 5.68
CA PHE A 123 8.36 -3.09 5.87
C PHE A 123 7.59 -3.10 4.55
N SER A 124 6.82 -4.14 4.27
CA SER A 124 5.97 -4.20 3.07
C SER A 124 4.52 -3.88 3.41
N PHE A 125 4.12 -2.64 3.14
CA PHE A 125 2.73 -2.20 3.30
C PHE A 125 1.75 -3.04 2.48
N LYS A 126 2.14 -3.48 1.28
CA LYS A 126 1.28 -4.30 0.42
C LYS A 126 1.02 -5.68 1.02
N TYR A 127 2.05 -6.35 1.55
CA TYR A 127 1.86 -7.65 2.20
C TYR A 127 1.06 -7.51 3.50
N ALA A 128 1.30 -6.45 4.27
CA ALA A 128 0.50 -6.17 5.45
C ALA A 128 -0.97 -5.93 5.10
N ALA A 129 -1.27 -5.22 4.01
CA ALA A 129 -2.64 -4.98 3.56
C ALA A 129 -3.34 -6.27 3.10
N VAL A 130 -2.63 -7.19 2.44
CA VAL A 130 -3.17 -8.53 2.14
C VAL A 130 -3.44 -9.30 3.43
N ALA A 131 -2.48 -9.32 4.35
CA ALA A 131 -2.65 -9.98 5.64
C ALA A 131 -3.78 -9.37 6.47
N ALA A 132 -4.11 -8.10 6.26
CA ALA A 132 -5.22 -7.39 6.91
C ALA A 132 -6.55 -7.49 6.12
N GLY A 133 -6.59 -8.23 5.01
CA GLY A 133 -7.81 -8.46 4.24
C GLY A 133 -8.24 -7.32 3.31
N LEU A 134 -7.42 -6.29 3.12
CA LEU A 134 -7.78 -5.10 2.32
C LEU A 134 -7.81 -5.36 0.81
N GLY A 135 -7.20 -6.46 0.35
CA GLY A 135 -7.14 -6.80 -1.06
C GLY A 135 -6.07 -7.83 -1.33
N VAL A 136 -5.67 -7.94 -2.60
CA VAL A 136 -4.67 -8.90 -3.06
C VAL A 136 -3.64 -8.25 -3.96
N ILE A 137 -2.44 -8.81 -4.06
CA ILE A 137 -1.42 -8.28 -4.97
C ILE A 137 -1.75 -8.72 -6.40
N GLY A 138 -1.98 -7.75 -7.29
CA GLY A 138 -2.23 -8.02 -8.71
C GLY A 138 -0.97 -8.26 -9.52
N LYS A 139 -1.13 -8.67 -10.78
CA LYS A 139 0.00 -8.90 -11.72
C LYS A 139 0.89 -7.67 -11.93
N ASN A 140 0.37 -6.46 -11.72
CA ASN A 140 1.15 -5.21 -11.74
C ASN A 140 2.02 -5.00 -10.48
N GLY A 141 1.95 -5.91 -9.51
CA GLY A 141 2.66 -5.83 -8.24
C GLY A 141 2.08 -4.81 -7.26
N LEU A 142 0.92 -4.21 -7.52
CA LEU A 142 0.22 -3.30 -6.60
C LEU A 142 -0.84 -4.07 -5.80
N LEU A 143 -1.23 -3.55 -4.63
CA LEU A 143 -2.41 -4.05 -3.94
C LEU A 143 -3.64 -3.64 -4.74
N ILE A 144 -4.52 -4.58 -5.05
CA ILE A 144 -5.82 -4.34 -5.67
C ILE A 144 -6.89 -4.56 -4.61
N THR A 145 -7.53 -3.46 -4.21
CA THR A 145 -8.69 -3.49 -3.30
C THR A 145 -9.98 -3.72 -4.10
N PRO A 146 -11.04 -4.29 -3.50
CA PRO A 146 -12.30 -4.52 -4.20
C PRO A 146 -12.99 -3.25 -4.71
N ILE A 147 -12.85 -2.13 -3.99
CA ILE A 147 -13.58 -0.88 -4.26
C ILE A 147 -12.76 0.11 -5.10
N TYR A 148 -11.48 0.30 -4.78
CA TYR A 148 -10.63 1.34 -5.38
C TYR A 148 -9.57 0.77 -6.34
N GLY A 149 -9.57 -0.55 -6.54
CA GLY A 149 -8.56 -1.23 -7.32
C GLY A 149 -7.16 -0.92 -6.78
N PRO A 150 -6.19 -0.61 -7.67
CA PRO A 150 -4.83 -0.24 -7.26
C PRO A 150 -4.64 1.22 -6.83
N ARG A 151 -5.70 2.04 -6.81
CA ARG A 151 -5.62 3.50 -6.65
C ARG A 151 -5.73 3.89 -5.19
N ILE A 152 -4.80 3.39 -4.37
CA ILE A 152 -4.79 3.63 -2.93
C ILE A 152 -3.40 3.96 -2.43
N LYS A 153 -3.35 4.62 -1.27
CA LYS A 153 -2.16 4.77 -0.44
C LYS A 153 -2.36 4.01 0.86
N LEU A 154 -1.26 3.59 1.48
CA LEU A 154 -1.25 2.74 2.66
C LEU A 154 -0.42 3.37 3.79
N THR A 155 -0.77 3.08 5.03
CA THR A 155 0.08 3.27 6.21
C THR A 155 -0.16 2.12 7.16
N ALA A 156 0.74 1.89 8.12
CA ALA A 156 0.59 0.80 9.06
C ALA A 156 0.96 1.20 10.49
N VAL A 157 0.31 0.58 11.47
CA VAL A 157 0.66 0.66 12.89
C VAL A 157 0.93 -0.75 13.40
N ILE A 158 2.14 -0.99 13.88
CA ILE A 158 2.53 -2.25 14.54
C ILE A 158 2.33 -2.06 16.05
N THR A 159 1.70 -3.01 16.73
CA THR A 159 1.34 -2.86 18.15
C THR A 159 1.36 -4.17 18.93
N GLU A 160 1.67 -4.08 20.23
CA GLU A 160 1.51 -5.16 21.22
C GLU A 160 0.05 -5.37 21.64
N ALA A 161 -0.86 -4.47 21.24
CA ALA A 161 -2.28 -4.61 21.54
C ALA A 161 -2.86 -5.86 20.85
N PRO A 162 -3.57 -6.74 21.57
CA PRO A 162 -4.27 -7.87 20.97
C PRO A 162 -5.59 -7.38 20.38
N ILE A 163 -5.61 -7.10 19.07
CA ILE A 163 -6.77 -6.59 18.35
C ILE A 163 -7.35 -7.71 17.50
N GLU A 164 -8.69 -7.79 17.45
CA GLU A 164 -9.38 -8.80 16.67
C GLU A 164 -9.07 -8.67 15.16
N PRO A 165 -8.51 -9.72 14.53
CA PRO A 165 -8.08 -9.66 13.14
C PRO A 165 -9.25 -9.72 12.16
N ASP A 166 -9.07 -9.13 10.98
CA ASP A 166 -10.03 -9.22 9.87
C ASP A 166 -9.83 -10.49 9.04
N ALA A 167 -10.87 -10.92 8.33
CA ALA A 167 -10.78 -12.02 7.39
C ALA A 167 -9.95 -11.62 6.17
N VAL A 168 -9.16 -12.55 5.62
CA VAL A 168 -8.39 -12.29 4.40
C VAL A 168 -9.30 -12.38 3.18
N ASN A 169 -9.11 -11.47 2.23
CA ASN A 169 -9.76 -11.57 0.92
C ASN A 169 -8.95 -12.49 0.00
N ALA A 170 -9.60 -13.50 -0.58
CA ALA A 170 -8.99 -14.49 -1.47
C ALA A 170 -9.38 -14.32 -2.94
N GLU A 171 -10.21 -13.33 -3.30
CA GLU A 171 -10.63 -13.12 -4.69
C GLU A 171 -9.42 -12.80 -5.56
N ASP A 172 -9.26 -13.49 -6.69
CA ASP A 172 -8.28 -13.08 -7.70
C ASP A 172 -8.89 -12.06 -8.68
N PRO A 173 -8.45 -10.79 -8.63
CA PRO A 173 -8.96 -9.75 -9.50
C PRO A 173 -8.34 -9.81 -10.90
N CYS A 174 -7.23 -10.53 -11.06
CA CYS A 174 -6.49 -10.56 -12.30
C CYS A 174 -7.00 -11.63 -13.26
N GLN A 175 -7.29 -12.87 -12.82
CA GLN A 175 -7.76 -13.95 -13.69
C GLN A 175 -6.98 -13.97 -15.03
N ASP A 176 -7.68 -13.90 -16.17
CA ASP A 176 -7.08 -13.87 -17.52
C ASP A 176 -6.63 -12.46 -17.99
N CYS A 177 -6.76 -11.44 -17.14
CA CYS A 177 -6.36 -10.06 -17.49
C CYS A 177 -4.83 -9.90 -17.49
N ASN A 178 -4.30 -9.38 -18.59
CA ASN A 178 -2.88 -9.03 -18.76
C ASN A 178 -2.69 -7.56 -19.21
N ILE A 179 -3.68 -6.67 -18.97
CA ILE A 179 -3.64 -5.28 -19.46
C ILE A 179 -2.40 -4.52 -18.95
N CYS A 180 -2.09 -4.64 -17.65
CA CYS A 180 -0.94 -3.96 -17.06
C CYS A 180 0.41 -4.35 -17.69
N ILE A 181 0.52 -5.62 -18.13
CA ILE A 181 1.70 -6.15 -18.82
C ILE A 181 1.77 -5.55 -20.22
N LYS A 182 0.67 -5.59 -20.97
CA LYS A 182 0.59 -5.08 -22.35
C LYS A 182 0.88 -3.58 -22.46
N VAL A 183 0.48 -2.78 -21.48
CA VAL A 183 0.69 -1.32 -21.48
C VAL A 183 2.00 -0.88 -20.83
N CYS A 184 2.82 -1.81 -20.32
CA CYS A 184 4.06 -1.47 -19.63
C CYS A 184 5.11 -0.96 -20.64
N PRO A 185 5.48 0.33 -20.62
CA PRO A 185 6.34 0.89 -21.66
C PRO A 185 7.80 0.44 -21.54
N SER A 186 8.21 -0.01 -20.35
CA SER A 186 9.58 -0.48 -20.10
C SER A 186 9.75 -1.99 -20.20
N GLY A 187 8.65 -2.75 -20.39
CA GLY A 187 8.69 -4.21 -20.32
C GLY A 187 9.07 -4.77 -18.93
N ALA A 188 8.93 -3.96 -17.87
CA ALA A 188 9.26 -4.37 -16.50
C ALA A 188 8.28 -5.41 -15.92
N LEU A 189 7.06 -5.48 -16.47
CA LEU A 189 6.06 -6.48 -16.11
C LEU A 189 6.05 -7.57 -17.17
N LYS A 190 6.12 -8.82 -16.74
CA LYS A 190 6.01 -10.01 -17.60
C LYS A 190 4.89 -10.91 -17.08
N GLU A 191 4.52 -11.90 -17.87
CA GLU A 191 3.62 -12.94 -17.39
C GLU A 191 4.27 -13.68 -16.20
N PRO A 192 3.54 -13.88 -15.10
CA PRO A 192 4.04 -14.66 -13.98
C PRO A 192 4.37 -16.09 -14.39
N GLU A 193 5.46 -16.63 -13.86
CA GLU A 193 5.79 -18.04 -13.99
C GLU A 193 4.82 -18.90 -13.15
N GLN A 194 4.88 -20.21 -13.34
CA GLN A 194 4.11 -21.15 -12.54
C GLN A 194 4.41 -20.93 -11.04
N ASP A 195 3.36 -20.86 -10.22
CA ASP A 195 3.40 -20.58 -8.78
C ASP A 195 3.80 -19.14 -8.37
N GLN A 196 3.95 -18.22 -9.32
CA GLN A 196 4.16 -16.80 -9.04
C GLN A 196 2.90 -15.97 -9.34
N ARG A 197 2.61 -14.99 -8.49
CA ARG A 197 1.55 -14.00 -8.75
C ARG A 197 2.04 -12.75 -9.48
N VAL A 198 3.35 -12.46 -9.39
CA VAL A 198 3.96 -11.24 -9.89
C VAL A 198 5.30 -11.54 -10.53
N ASN A 199 5.48 -11.12 -11.78
CA ASN A 199 6.78 -11.06 -12.45
C ASN A 199 7.07 -9.60 -12.80
N HIS A 200 7.71 -8.90 -11.85
CA HIS A 200 7.96 -7.47 -11.92
C HIS A 200 9.44 -7.17 -11.64
N ASN A 201 10.17 -6.80 -12.70
CA ASN A 201 11.52 -6.26 -12.57
C ASN A 201 11.47 -4.81 -12.08
N ARG A 202 11.52 -4.65 -10.76
CA ARG A 202 11.44 -3.35 -10.08
C ARG A 202 12.54 -2.38 -10.50
N PHE A 203 13.74 -2.87 -10.78
CA PHE A 203 14.86 -2.04 -11.24
C PHE A 203 14.55 -1.40 -12.59
N VAL A 204 14.13 -2.21 -13.58
CA VAL A 204 13.73 -1.70 -14.90
C VAL A 204 12.56 -0.72 -14.80
N CYS A 205 11.57 -1.02 -13.95
CA CYS A 205 10.45 -0.11 -13.70
C CYS A 205 10.92 1.23 -13.12
N ASN A 206 11.77 1.21 -12.09
CA ASN A 206 12.26 2.42 -11.42
C ASN A 206 13.19 3.25 -12.29
N SER A 207 14.04 2.61 -13.10
CA SER A 207 14.90 3.28 -14.08
C SER A 207 14.05 4.04 -15.10
N TYR A 208 13.03 3.39 -15.68
CA TYR A 208 12.12 4.06 -16.61
C TYR A 208 11.31 5.17 -15.94
N TYR A 209 10.78 4.92 -14.74
CA TYR A 209 10.01 5.89 -13.96
C TYR A 209 10.84 7.17 -13.74
N THR A 210 12.08 7.01 -13.27
CA THR A 210 12.98 8.14 -12.99
C THR A 210 13.35 8.89 -14.26
N ALA A 211 13.71 8.17 -15.34
CA ALA A 211 14.10 8.78 -16.61
C ALA A 211 12.96 9.54 -17.30
N SER A 212 11.71 9.08 -17.14
CA SER A 212 10.54 9.69 -17.78
C SER A 212 9.87 10.78 -16.93
N GLY A 213 10.39 11.07 -15.72
CA GLY A 213 9.74 11.98 -14.78
C GLY A 213 8.44 11.44 -14.19
N GLY A 214 8.24 10.12 -14.22
CA GLY A 214 7.10 9.41 -13.67
C GLY A 214 6.48 8.37 -14.62
N CYS A 215 5.77 7.41 -14.04
CA CYS A 215 4.94 6.43 -14.76
C CYS A 215 3.72 6.06 -13.90
N GLY A 216 2.81 5.27 -14.46
CA GLY A 216 1.59 4.84 -13.76
C GLY A 216 0.59 4.12 -14.66
N LEU A 217 0.99 3.75 -15.88
CA LEU A 217 0.08 3.16 -16.87
C LEU A 217 -0.53 1.84 -16.40
N CYS A 218 0.23 1.02 -15.66
CA CYS A 218 -0.27 -0.24 -15.11
C CYS A 218 -1.37 -0.05 -14.04
N MET A 219 -1.40 1.10 -13.37
CA MET A 219 -2.45 1.49 -12.43
C MET A 219 -3.59 2.17 -13.20
N SER A 220 -3.26 3.17 -14.02
CA SER A 220 -4.19 3.94 -14.84
C SER A 220 -5.10 3.05 -15.67
N ARG A 221 -4.54 2.05 -16.36
CA ARG A 221 -5.25 1.14 -17.28
C ARG A 221 -5.78 -0.12 -16.60
N CYS A 222 -5.57 -0.28 -15.29
CA CYS A 222 -6.18 -1.41 -14.58
C CYS A 222 -7.71 -1.28 -14.67
N PRO A 223 -8.45 -2.36 -15.01
CA PRO A 223 -9.92 -2.31 -15.10
C PRO A 223 -10.61 -2.34 -13.72
N ARG A 224 -9.85 -2.60 -12.66
CA ARG A 224 -10.31 -2.60 -11.26
C ARG A 224 -10.15 -1.24 -10.61
#